data_AF-C7NKT1-F1
#
_entry.id   AF-C7NKT1-F1
#
_cell.length_a   1.000
_cell.length_b   1.000
_cell.length_c   1.000
_cell.angle_alpha   90.00
_cell.angle_beta   90.00
_cell.angle_gamma   90.00
#
_symmetry.space_group_name_H-M   'P 1'
#
loop_
_entity.id
_entity.type
_entity.pdbx_description
1 polymer ?
#
loop_
_entity_poly.entity_id
_entity_poly.type
_entity_poly.pdbx_seq_one_letter_code
_entity_poly.pdbx_strand_id
1 'polypeptide(L)' 'MLHDAVDIAVGADELGVNNASFRVHHFAPQSAAPFPLLAAAAARTRRIEVGTGVIDMR' A
#
# COMPACT_ATOMS: atom_id res chain seq x y z
N MET A 1 9.32 6.39 -3.43
CA MET A 1 7.92 5.92 -3.35
C MET A 1 7.81 4.47 -2.90
N LEU A 2 8.32 3.47 -3.64
CA LEU A 2 8.11 2.05 -3.27
C LEU A 2 8.64 1.72 -1.87
N HIS A 3 9.89 2.05 -1.59
CA HIS A 3 10.50 1.80 -0.27
C HIS A 3 9.78 2.59 0.83
N ASP A 4 9.58 3.90 0.63
CA ASP A 4 8.84 4.75 1.59
C ASP A 4 7.43 4.20 1.90
N ALA A 5 6.71 3.72 0.89
CA ALA A 5 5.36 3.17 1.05
C ALA A 5 5.36 1.87 1.86
N VAL A 6 6.37 1.01 1.66
CA VAL A 6 6.55 -0.21 2.45
C VAL A 6 6.97 0.12 3.88
N ASP A 7 7.89 1.06 4.08
CA ASP A 7 8.36 1.45 5.41
C ASP A 7 7.23 2.09 6.24
N ILE A 8 6.38 2.91 5.61
CA ILE A 8 5.16 3.45 6.24
C ILE A 8 4.20 2.32 6.62
N ALA A 9 4.00 1.31 5.74
CA ALA A 9 3.11 0.19 6.03
C ALA A 9 3.62 -0.67 7.20
N VAL A 10 4.94 -0.90 7.29
CA VAL A 10 5.57 -1.59 8.41
C VAL A 10 5.41 -0.78 9.71
N GLY A 11 5.70 0.52 9.67
CA GLY A 11 5.51 1.39 10.84
C GLY A 11 4.05 1.42 11.31
N ALA A 12 3.09 1.44 10.38
CA ALA A 12 1.67 1.38 10.69
C ALA A 12 1.26 0.04 11.33
N ASP A 13 1.79 -1.09 10.86
CA ASP A 13 1.59 -2.42 11.45
C ASP A 13 2.14 -2.51 12.88
N GLU A 14 3.32 -1.92 13.12
CA GLU A 14 3.95 -1.86 14.44
C GLU A 14 3.16 -0.99 15.42
N LEU A 15 2.55 0.10 14.93
CA LEU A 15 1.67 0.98 15.70
C LEU A 15 0.27 0.39 15.95
N GLY A 16 -0.07 -0.75 15.34
CA GLY A 16 -1.38 -1.38 15.47
C GLY A 16 -2.48 -0.72 14.65
N VAL A 17 -2.13 -0.08 13.53
CA VAL A 17 -3.11 0.42 12.56
C VAL A 17 -3.80 -0.77 11.87
N ASN A 18 -5.10 -0.62 11.63
CA ASN A 18 -5.91 -1.74 11.10
C ASN A 18 -5.73 -1.94 9.59
N ASN A 19 -5.51 -0.88 8.81
CA ASN A 19 -5.47 -0.94 7.35
C ASN A 19 -4.48 0.07 6.74
N ALA A 20 -3.68 -0.40 5.77
CA ALA A 20 -2.87 0.41 4.87
C ALA A 20 -3.45 0.34 3.44
N SER A 21 -4.05 1.43 2.99
CA SER A 21 -4.68 1.54 1.66
C SER A 21 -3.92 2.47 0.72
N PHE A 22 -3.58 1.96 -0.48
CA PHE A 22 -2.82 2.72 -1.48
C PHE A 22 -3.70 3.21 -2.62
N ARG A 23 -3.44 4.45 -3.07
CA ARG A 23 -4.07 5.03 -4.26
C ARG A 23 -3.27 4.73 -5.52
N VAL A 24 -4.00 4.50 -6.60
CA VAL A 24 -3.46 4.32 -7.94
C VAL A 24 -3.67 5.60 -8.73
N HIS A 25 -2.64 6.06 -9.42
CA HIS A 25 -2.76 7.18 -10.38
C HIS A 25 -2.10 6.80 -11.69
N HIS A 26 -2.81 7.03 -12.79
CA HIS A 26 -2.27 6.92 -14.13
C HIS A 26 -1.84 8.30 -14.61
N PHE A 27 -0.74 8.37 -15.34
CA PHE A 27 -0.22 9.62 -15.93
C PHE A 27 0.19 10.70 -14.91
N ALA A 28 0.52 10.29 -13.68
CA ALA A 28 1.09 11.13 -12.63
C ALA A 28 2.37 10.47 -12.06
N PRO A 29 3.30 11.23 -11.44
CA PRO A 29 4.52 10.67 -10.82
C PRO A 29 4.20 9.94 -9.50
N GLN A 30 3.32 8.94 -9.55
CA GLN A 30 2.83 8.12 -8.44
C GLN A 30 2.65 6.68 -8.92
N SER A 31 2.37 5.74 -8.01
CA SER A 31 2.19 4.33 -8.38
C SER A 31 0.94 4.15 -9.24
N ALA A 32 1.11 3.48 -10.38
CA ALA A 32 0.03 3.09 -11.30
C ALA A 32 -0.38 1.61 -11.16
N ALA A 33 0.50 0.76 -10.61
CA ALA A 33 0.25 -0.67 -10.45
C ALA A 33 0.11 -1.01 -8.97
N PRO A 34 -1.09 -1.35 -8.47
CA PRO A 34 -1.30 -1.60 -7.04
C PRO A 34 -0.68 -2.93 -6.59
N PHE A 35 -0.83 -4.00 -7.37
CA PHE A 35 -0.48 -5.35 -6.92
C PHE A 35 0.98 -5.55 -6.50
N PRO A 36 2.00 -5.02 -7.21
CA PRO A 36 3.39 -5.15 -6.76
C PRO A 36 3.65 -4.47 -5.40
N LEU A 37 3.06 -3.30 -5.18
CA LEU A 37 3.19 -2.58 -3.91
C LEU A 37 2.44 -3.30 -2.78
N LEU A 38 1.24 -3.79 -3.05
CA LEU A 38 0.46 -4.58 -2.09
C LEU A 38 1.18 -5.87 -1.70
N ALA A 39 1.74 -6.58 -2.67
CA ALA A 39 2.52 -7.79 -2.41
C ALA A 39 3.76 -7.50 -1.55
N ALA A 40 4.48 -6.41 -1.85
CA ALA A 40 5.64 -6.00 -1.07
C ALA A 40 5.28 -5.63 0.37
N ALA A 41 4.19 -4.89 0.57
CA ALA A 41 3.70 -4.52 1.90
C ALA A 41 3.21 -5.76 2.68
N ALA A 42 2.38 -6.61 2.05
CA ALA A 42 1.88 -7.84 2.66
C ALA A 42 3.00 -8.83 3.04
N ALA A 43 4.10 -8.87 2.28
CA ALA A 43 5.25 -9.69 2.61
C ALA A 43 6.07 -9.17 3.81
N ARG A 44 5.84 -7.93 4.24
CA ARG A 44 6.65 -7.23 5.26
C ARG A 44 5.87 -6.89 6.53
N THR A 45 4.54 -7.00 6.50
CA THR A 45 3.66 -6.77 7.65
C THR A 45 3.06 -8.07 8.17
N ARG A 46 2.43 -8.05 9.35
CA ARG A 46 1.86 -9.24 10.00
C ARG A 46 0.39 -9.12 10.36
N ARG A 47 -0.11 -7.94 10.72
CA ARG A 47 -1.46 -7.76 11.29
C ARG A 47 -2.31 -6.79 10.49
N ILE A 48 -1.70 -5.73 9.97
CA ILE A 48 -2.39 -4.71 9.19
C ILE A 48 -2.98 -5.30 7.89
N GLU A 49 -4.23 -4.95 7.60
CA GLU A 49 -4.84 -5.24 6.31
C GLU A 49 -4.20 -4.37 5.23
N VAL A 50 -3.96 -4.93 4.06
CA VAL A 50 -3.36 -4.20 2.93
C VAL A 50 -4.31 -4.20 1.76
N GLY A 51 -4.59 -3.02 1.21
CA GLY A 51 -5.57 -2.88 0.14
C GLY A 51 -5.39 -1.64 -0.73
N THR A 52 -6.33 -1.48 -1.66
CA THR A 52 -6.43 -0.29 -2.50
C THR A 52 -7.51 0.64 -1.97
N GLY A 53 -7.33 1.94 -2.08
CA GLY A 53 -8.38 2.92 -1.78
C GLY A 53 -8.52 3.94 -2.91
N VAL A 54 -8.95 3.60 -4.12
CA VAL A 54 -9.83 2.51 -4.60
C VAL A 54 -9.24 1.85 -5.87
N ILE A 55 -9.85 0.80 -6.40
CA ILE A 55 -9.70 0.44 -7.83
C ILE A 55 -10.77 1.21 -8.60
N ASP A 56 -10.36 2.10 -9.50
CA ASP A 56 -11.31 2.75 -10.42
C ASP A 56 -11.81 1.72 -11.44
N MET A 57 -13.11 1.43 -11.42
CA MET A 57 -13.77 0.42 -12.26
C MET A 57 -14.53 1.04 -13.44
N ARG A 58 -14.43 2.36 -13.61
CA ARG A 58 -15.13 3.15 -14.65
C ARG A 58 -14.22 3.45 -15.83
#